data_AF-H2YVN2-F1
#
_entry.id   AF-H2YVN2-F1
#
_cell.length_a   1.000
_cell.length_b   1.000
_cell.length_c   1.000
_cell.angle_alpha   90.00
_cell.angle_beta   90.00
_cell.angle_gamma   90.00
#
_symmetry.space_group_name_H-M   'P 1'
#
loop_
_entity.id
_entity.type
_entity.pdbx_description
1 polymer ?
#
loop_
_entity_poly.entity_id
_entity_poly.type
_entity_poly.pdbx_seq_one_letter_code
_entity_poly.pdbx_strand_id
1 'polypeptide(L)'
;MESTSFNNQDMQQWGVPSIENLFRDYPQLRMHEADIRTRYGVFEKTKMAIEREEGLDRFTHGYKDFGVMMMEDGRVRCMEWIPNARAVYLKGEFNNWNLIPYREVGFGKWELFIPANRDGSCPVEHCSELKIVIETKDNQTIERISPWAKYVVQCDHNQGFKWKFWNPPSSQRFQITHTRPRKPDRLRIYEAHIGIASERCEISTYRYFTSTILPRIRDQGYNSLLLMAVVEHSYYPSWG
;
A
#
# COMPACT_ATOMS: atom_id res chain seq x y z
N MET A 1 -26.52 -11.04 -11.99
CA MET A 1 -25.08 -11.36 -12.10
C MET A 1 -25.01 -12.86 -12.38
N GLU A 2 -24.82 -13.24 -13.64
CA GLU A 2 -24.64 -14.65 -13.98
C GLU A 2 -23.32 -15.14 -13.37
N SER A 3 -23.42 -16.11 -12.46
CA SER A 3 -22.28 -16.88 -12.00
C SER A 3 -21.78 -17.68 -13.20
N THR A 4 -20.80 -17.13 -13.89
CA THR A 4 -20.07 -17.89 -14.89
C THR A 4 -19.14 -18.85 -14.16
N SER A 5 -19.67 -20.04 -13.83
CA SER A 5 -18.85 -21.18 -13.44
C SER A 5 -18.07 -21.60 -14.68
N PHE A 6 -16.81 -21.16 -14.78
CA PHE A 6 -15.98 -21.47 -15.94
C PHE A 6 -15.25 -22.80 -15.73
N ASN A 7 -15.24 -23.63 -16.77
CA ASN A 7 -14.57 -24.93 -16.78
C ASN A 7 -13.06 -24.73 -17.03
N ASN A 8 -12.22 -25.52 -16.36
CA ASN A 8 -10.76 -25.52 -16.52
C ASN A 8 -10.32 -25.73 -17.98
N GLN A 9 -11.13 -26.43 -18.78
CA GLN A 9 -10.87 -26.67 -20.21
C GLN A 9 -10.84 -25.39 -21.04
N ASP A 10 -11.65 -24.37 -20.69
CA ASP A 10 -11.67 -23.10 -21.43
C ASP A 10 -10.40 -22.27 -21.16
N MET A 11 -9.81 -22.43 -19.97
CA MET A 11 -8.59 -21.71 -19.58
C MET A 11 -7.33 -22.29 -20.25
N GLN A 12 -7.36 -23.53 -20.71
CA GLN A 12 -6.22 -24.17 -21.38
C GLN A 12 -6.06 -23.76 -22.85
N GLN A 13 -7.05 -23.07 -23.42
CA GLN A 13 -7.03 -22.59 -24.81
C GLN A 13 -6.01 -21.46 -25.04
N TRP A 14 -5.55 -20.83 -23.97
CA TRP A 14 -4.57 -19.74 -24.03
C TRP A 14 -3.17 -20.29 -24.29
N GLY A 15 -2.53 -19.79 -25.34
CA GLY A 15 -1.14 -20.13 -25.67
C GLY A 15 -0.18 -19.50 -24.68
N VAL A 16 0.45 -20.32 -23.83
CA VAL A 16 1.52 -19.86 -22.92
C VAL A 16 2.74 -19.45 -23.76
N PRO A 17 3.20 -18.19 -23.71
CA PRO A 17 4.32 -17.73 -24.50
C PRO A 17 5.58 -18.53 -24.22
N SER A 18 6.20 -19.08 -25.27
CA SER A 18 7.47 -19.80 -25.18
C SER A 18 7.48 -20.98 -24.20
N ILE A 19 6.35 -21.66 -23.99
CA ILE A 19 6.26 -22.80 -23.05
C ILE A 19 7.25 -23.93 -23.36
N GLU A 20 7.58 -24.15 -24.64
CA GLU A 20 8.58 -25.16 -25.01
C GLU A 20 9.99 -24.82 -24.50
N ASN A 21 10.35 -23.54 -24.31
CA ASN A 21 11.62 -23.18 -23.67
C ASN A 21 11.62 -23.66 -22.21
N LEU A 22 10.51 -23.49 -21.49
CA LEU A 22 10.36 -23.98 -20.12
C LEU A 22 10.54 -25.49 -20.05
N PHE A 23 9.95 -26.25 -20.97
CA PHE A 23 10.08 -27.70 -21.00
C PHE A 23 11.43 -28.20 -21.52
N ARG A 24 12.12 -27.42 -22.36
CA ARG A 24 13.49 -27.72 -22.75
C ARG A 24 14.43 -27.60 -21.55
N ASP A 25 14.30 -26.51 -20.80
CA ASP A 25 15.17 -26.21 -19.67
C ASP A 25 14.79 -27.06 -18.43
N TYR A 26 13.51 -27.43 -18.29
CA TYR A 26 12.95 -28.25 -17.20
C TYR A 26 11.97 -29.32 -17.71
N PRO A 27 12.46 -30.42 -18.31
CA PRO A 27 11.63 -31.46 -18.92
C PRO A 27 10.58 -32.08 -17.98
N GLN A 28 10.89 -32.19 -16.69
CA GLN A 28 9.98 -32.71 -15.68
C GLN A 28 8.68 -31.92 -15.54
N LEU A 29 8.64 -30.65 -15.97
CA LEU A 29 7.43 -29.83 -15.91
C LEU A 29 6.39 -30.19 -16.98
N ARG A 30 6.75 -30.97 -18.01
CA ARG A 30 5.84 -31.34 -19.10
C ARG A 30 4.62 -32.12 -18.59
N MET A 31 4.78 -32.94 -17.54
CA MET A 31 3.64 -33.65 -16.92
C MET A 31 2.62 -32.71 -16.25
N HIS A 32 2.97 -31.44 -16.03
CA HIS A 32 2.11 -30.40 -15.45
C HIS A 32 1.65 -29.36 -16.48
N GLU A 33 1.80 -29.63 -17.78
CA GLU A 33 1.47 -28.67 -18.84
C GLU A 33 0.03 -28.15 -18.74
N ALA A 34 -0.93 -29.04 -18.47
CA ALA A 34 -2.34 -28.68 -18.30
C ALA A 34 -2.53 -27.61 -17.21
N ASP A 35 -1.89 -27.78 -16.06
CA ASP A 35 -1.97 -26.85 -14.93
C ASP A 35 -1.29 -25.51 -15.26
N ILE A 36 -0.14 -25.55 -15.93
CA ILE A 36 0.59 -24.33 -16.36
C ILE A 36 -0.29 -23.51 -17.31
N ARG A 37 -0.94 -24.16 -18.27
CA ARG A 37 -1.87 -23.51 -19.21
C ARG A 37 -3.09 -22.94 -18.49
N THR A 38 -3.70 -23.71 -17.58
CA THR A 38 -4.83 -23.21 -16.78
C THR A 38 -4.45 -21.97 -15.97
N ARG A 39 -3.29 -21.96 -15.30
CA ARG A 39 -2.82 -20.78 -14.53
C ARG A 39 -2.62 -19.56 -15.43
N TYR A 40 -2.03 -19.76 -16.61
CA TYR A 40 -1.84 -18.66 -17.55
C TYR A 40 -3.16 -18.13 -18.12
N GLY A 41 -4.12 -19.01 -18.44
CA GLY A 41 -5.47 -18.59 -18.84
C GLY A 41 -6.19 -17.77 -17.77
N VAL A 42 -6.06 -18.16 -16.49
CA VAL A 42 -6.60 -17.38 -15.36
C VAL A 42 -5.92 -16.00 -15.26
N PHE A 43 -4.59 -15.95 -15.45
CA PHE A 43 -3.84 -14.69 -15.48
C PHE A 43 -4.33 -13.77 -16.62
N GLU A 44 -4.37 -14.26 -17.86
CA GLU A 44 -4.78 -13.46 -19.02
C GLU A 44 -6.23 -12.97 -18.89
N LYS A 45 -7.14 -13.84 -18.44
CA LYS A 45 -8.52 -13.46 -18.18
C LYS A 45 -8.63 -12.34 -17.14
N THR A 46 -7.92 -12.48 -16.01
CA THR A 46 -7.92 -11.46 -14.94
C THR A 46 -7.36 -10.14 -15.46
N LYS A 47 -6.24 -10.20 -16.18
CA LYS A 47 -5.62 -9.04 -16.80
C LYS A 47 -6.57 -8.36 -17.78
N MET A 48 -7.21 -9.11 -18.68
CA MET A 48 -8.18 -8.57 -19.64
C MET A 48 -9.38 -7.92 -18.97
N ALA A 49 -9.88 -8.48 -17.87
CA ALA A 49 -10.94 -7.85 -17.10
C ALA A 49 -10.51 -6.49 -16.53
N ILE A 50 -9.31 -6.39 -15.96
CA ILE A 50 -8.77 -5.13 -15.45
C ILE A 50 -8.56 -4.12 -16.59
N GLU A 51 -7.96 -4.55 -17.70
CA GLU A 51 -7.68 -3.69 -18.86
C GLU A 51 -8.97 -3.15 -19.50
N ARG A 52 -10.04 -3.96 -19.53
CA ARG A 52 -11.35 -3.55 -20.05
C ARG A 52 -12.02 -2.49 -19.20
N GLU A 53 -11.92 -2.59 -17.87
CA GLU A 53 -12.67 -1.72 -16.95
C GLU A 53 -11.93 -0.41 -16.63
N GLU A 54 -10.62 -0.46 -16.37
CA GLU A 54 -9.88 0.72 -15.92
C GLU A 54 -8.45 0.84 -16.49
N GLY A 55 -7.87 -0.24 -17.03
CA GLY A 55 -6.48 -0.27 -17.45
C GLY A 55 -5.53 -0.64 -16.30
N LEU A 56 -4.51 -1.46 -16.55
CA LEU A 56 -3.58 -1.90 -15.50
C LEU A 56 -2.86 -0.73 -14.80
N ASP A 57 -2.42 0.28 -15.55
CA ASP A 57 -1.69 1.42 -14.98
C ASP A 57 -2.55 2.15 -13.95
N ARG A 58 -3.76 2.58 -14.34
CA ARG A 58 -4.67 3.28 -13.43
C ARG A 58 -5.12 2.40 -12.26
N PHE A 59 -5.40 1.12 -12.49
CA PHE A 59 -5.78 0.17 -11.45
C PHE A 59 -4.74 0.08 -10.32
N THR A 60 -3.44 0.14 -10.65
CA THR A 60 -2.35 0.11 -9.64
C THR A 60 -2.15 1.44 -8.91
N HIS A 61 -2.86 2.49 -9.29
CA HIS A 61 -2.79 3.82 -8.69
C HIS A 61 -3.90 4.12 -7.67
N GLY A 62 -4.60 3.09 -7.15
CA GLY A 62 -5.69 3.26 -6.19
C GLY A 62 -5.34 4.11 -4.95
N TYR A 63 -4.07 4.17 -4.54
CA TYR A 63 -3.61 5.04 -3.44
C TYR A 63 -3.75 6.55 -3.71
N LYS A 64 -4.03 6.94 -4.96
CA LYS A 64 -4.36 8.32 -5.35
C LYS A 64 -5.85 8.65 -5.16
N ASP A 65 -6.68 7.64 -4.97
CA ASP A 65 -8.13 7.77 -4.78
C ASP A 65 -8.56 7.36 -3.37
N PHE A 66 -8.01 6.27 -2.83
CA PHE A 66 -8.33 5.68 -1.54
C PHE A 66 -7.48 6.22 -0.38
N GLY A 67 -8.04 6.16 0.82
CA GLY A 67 -7.50 6.74 2.05
C GLY A 67 -7.95 8.18 2.24
N VAL A 68 -7.20 8.94 3.04
CA VAL A 68 -7.46 10.36 3.32
C VAL A 68 -6.32 11.20 2.78
N MET A 69 -6.64 12.14 1.89
CA MET A 69 -5.64 12.95 1.20
C MET A 69 -6.16 14.33 0.82
N MET A 70 -5.25 15.31 0.89
CA MET A 70 -5.51 16.66 0.40
C MET A 70 -5.51 16.68 -1.14
N MET A 71 -6.48 17.37 -1.72
CA MET A 71 -6.61 17.66 -3.15
C MET A 71 -5.90 18.97 -3.51
N GLU A 72 -5.74 19.24 -4.81
CA GLU A 72 -5.09 20.47 -5.31
C GLU A 72 -5.83 21.75 -4.90
N ASP A 73 -7.15 21.67 -4.72
CA ASP A 73 -7.99 22.79 -4.29
C ASP A 73 -8.09 22.95 -2.76
N GLY A 74 -7.25 22.24 -2.00
CA GLY A 74 -7.19 22.29 -0.54
C GLY A 74 -8.24 21.45 0.19
N ARG A 75 -9.23 20.89 -0.51
CA ARG A 75 -10.19 19.95 0.10
C ARG A 75 -9.49 18.66 0.53
N VAL A 76 -10.08 17.94 1.46
CA VAL A 76 -9.62 16.58 1.80
C VAL A 76 -10.63 15.57 1.26
N ARG A 77 -10.17 14.70 0.36
CA ARG A 77 -10.92 13.55 -0.11
C ARG A 77 -10.63 12.36 0.79
N CYS A 78 -11.69 11.67 1.15
CA CYS A 78 -11.64 10.44 1.92
C CYS A 78 -12.39 9.36 1.14
N MET A 79 -11.77 8.21 0.90
CA MET A 79 -12.41 7.08 0.19
C MET A 79 -11.97 5.77 0.81
N GLU A 80 -12.94 4.92 1.15
CA GLU A 80 -12.71 3.64 1.80
C GLU A 80 -13.55 2.54 1.17
N TRP A 81 -13.05 1.30 1.21
CA TRP A 81 -13.82 0.13 0.78
C TRP A 81 -14.22 -0.70 1.99
N ILE A 82 -15.50 -0.61 2.36
CA ILE A 82 -16.08 -1.24 3.57
C ILE A 82 -17.47 -1.80 3.21
N PRO A 83 -17.55 -2.89 2.41
CA PRO A 83 -18.79 -3.37 1.80
C PRO A 83 -19.86 -3.87 2.79
N ASN A 84 -19.47 -4.23 4.01
CA ASN A 84 -20.37 -4.75 5.02
C ASN A 84 -20.68 -3.74 6.14
N ALA A 85 -20.31 -2.46 5.97
CA ALA A 85 -20.71 -1.41 6.90
C ALA A 85 -22.19 -1.05 6.73
N ARG A 86 -22.84 -0.70 7.83
CA ARG A 86 -24.13 0.00 7.84
C ARG A 86 -23.92 1.50 7.65
N ALA A 87 -22.92 2.05 8.34
CA ALA A 87 -22.51 3.44 8.22
C ALA A 87 -21.01 3.55 8.48
N VAL A 88 -20.39 4.55 7.86
CA VAL A 88 -18.96 4.85 8.00
C VAL A 88 -18.80 6.32 8.32
N TYR A 89 -17.92 6.63 9.27
CA TYR A 89 -17.62 8.00 9.69
C TYR A 89 -16.12 8.23 9.76
N LEU A 90 -15.71 9.48 9.56
CA LEU A 90 -14.38 9.97 9.90
C LEU A 90 -14.46 10.81 11.17
N LYS A 91 -13.48 10.66 12.05
CA LYS A 91 -13.24 11.60 13.15
C LYS A 91 -11.75 11.81 13.36
N GLY A 92 -11.39 12.90 14.01
CA GLY A 92 -10.00 13.18 14.35
C GLY A 92 -9.85 14.45 15.18
N GLU A 93 -8.61 14.84 15.43
CA GLU A 93 -8.32 16.08 16.18
C GLU A 93 -8.89 17.32 15.45
N PHE A 94 -8.85 17.33 14.11
CA PHE A 94 -9.33 18.43 13.27
C PHE A 94 -10.81 18.79 13.47
N ASN A 95 -11.62 17.90 14.05
CA ASN A 95 -13.05 18.12 14.26
C ASN A 95 -13.49 17.82 15.70
N ASN A 96 -12.58 17.91 16.67
CA ASN A 96 -12.83 17.59 18.07
C ASN A 96 -13.43 16.19 18.27
N TRP A 97 -13.00 15.22 17.48
CA TRP A 97 -13.45 13.82 17.52
C TRP A 97 -14.95 13.60 17.24
N ASN A 98 -15.63 14.58 16.63
CA ASN A 98 -17.02 14.43 16.19
C ASN A 98 -17.12 13.48 14.98
N LEU A 99 -18.26 12.82 14.81
CA LEU A 99 -18.50 11.92 13.68
C LEU A 99 -18.92 12.70 12.43
N ILE A 100 -18.19 12.53 11.32
CA ILE A 100 -18.57 13.05 10.01
C ILE A 100 -18.91 11.85 9.10
N PRO A 101 -20.15 11.74 8.59
CA PRO A 101 -20.57 10.59 7.81
C PRO A 101 -19.93 10.57 6.42
N TYR A 102 -19.53 9.39 5.97
CA TYR A 102 -19.28 9.11 4.57
C TYR A 102 -20.60 8.81 3.84
N ARG A 103 -20.60 8.95 2.52
CA ARG A 103 -21.67 8.52 1.63
C ARG A 103 -21.26 7.26 0.88
N GLU A 104 -22.11 6.24 0.86
CA GLU A 104 -21.88 5.06 0.01
C GLU A 104 -21.99 5.47 -1.48
N VAL A 105 -21.00 5.07 -2.29
CA VAL A 105 -20.92 5.36 -3.73
C VAL A 105 -20.96 4.09 -4.58
N GLY A 106 -21.44 2.98 -4.00
CA GLY A 106 -21.60 1.68 -4.66
C GLY A 106 -20.39 0.75 -4.53
N PHE A 107 -20.61 -0.54 -4.79
CA PHE A 107 -19.62 -1.62 -4.63
C PHE A 107 -18.99 -1.69 -3.22
N GLY A 108 -19.68 -1.15 -2.21
CA GLY A 108 -19.16 -1.05 -0.84
C GLY A 108 -18.11 0.04 -0.64
N LYS A 109 -17.98 0.98 -1.58
CA LYS A 109 -17.10 2.14 -1.46
C LYS A 109 -17.83 3.27 -0.75
N TRP A 110 -17.10 4.01 0.08
CA TRP A 110 -17.61 5.11 0.90
C TRP A 110 -16.76 6.34 0.64
N GLU A 111 -17.38 7.48 0.34
CA GLU A 111 -16.70 8.73 0.02
C GLU A 111 -17.12 9.88 0.93
N LEU A 112 -16.17 10.73 1.30
CA LEU A 112 -16.37 11.97 2.04
C LEU A 112 -15.43 13.05 1.48
N PHE A 113 -15.95 14.28 1.33
CA PHE A 113 -15.15 15.46 1.07
C PHE A 113 -15.25 16.44 2.24
N ILE A 114 -14.11 16.81 2.82
CA ILE A 114 -14.03 17.89 3.80
C ILE A 114 -13.67 19.17 3.03
N PRO A 115 -14.45 20.25 3.16
CA PRO A 115 -14.18 21.51 2.47
C PRO A 115 -12.86 22.13 2.93
N ALA A 116 -12.18 22.81 2.03
CA ALA A 116 -11.02 23.62 2.36
C ALA A 116 -11.38 24.72 3.37
N ASN A 117 -10.38 25.20 4.10
CA ASN A 117 -10.53 26.42 4.90
C ASN A 117 -10.83 27.62 3.98
N ARG A 118 -11.31 28.73 4.57
CA ARG A 118 -11.67 29.95 3.81
C ARG A 118 -10.51 30.53 2.99
N ASP A 119 -9.29 30.30 3.42
CA ASP A 119 -8.05 30.71 2.75
C ASP A 119 -7.54 29.70 1.72
N GLY A 120 -8.29 28.61 1.48
CA GLY A 120 -7.91 27.51 0.60
C GLY A 120 -6.93 26.50 1.22
N SER A 121 -6.57 26.66 2.50
CA SER A 121 -5.68 25.70 3.17
C SER A 121 -6.39 24.41 3.57
N CYS A 122 -5.59 23.35 3.81
CA CYS A 122 -6.09 22.05 4.24
C CYS A 122 -6.75 22.13 5.62
N PRO A 123 -7.98 21.63 5.80
CA PRO A 123 -8.69 21.64 7.08
C PRO A 123 -8.14 20.62 8.10
N VAL A 124 -7.35 19.65 7.65
CA VAL A 124 -6.72 18.63 8.50
C VAL A 124 -5.23 18.92 8.61
N GLU A 125 -4.75 19.17 9.82
CA GLU A 125 -3.35 19.53 10.07
C GLU A 125 -2.41 18.34 9.85
N HIS A 126 -1.20 18.61 9.36
CA HIS A 126 -0.17 17.58 9.24
C HIS A 126 0.13 16.96 10.61
N CYS A 127 0.19 15.63 10.66
CA CYS A 127 0.43 14.82 11.86
C CYS A 127 -0.68 14.87 12.92
N SER A 128 -1.86 15.41 12.59
CA SER A 128 -3.05 15.25 13.43
C SER A 128 -3.58 13.82 13.38
N GLU A 129 -4.28 13.39 14.43
CA GLU A 129 -4.84 12.04 14.54
C GLU A 129 -6.17 11.89 13.79
N LEU A 130 -6.35 10.72 13.18
CA LEU A 130 -7.57 10.33 12.46
C LEU A 130 -8.00 8.93 12.90
N LYS A 131 -9.31 8.65 12.81
CA LYS A 131 -9.89 7.31 12.96
C LYS A 131 -11.10 7.14 12.03
N ILE A 132 -11.22 5.96 11.44
CA ILE A 132 -12.48 5.53 10.81
C ILE A 132 -13.35 4.92 11.91
N VAL A 133 -14.63 5.30 11.93
CA VAL A 133 -15.64 4.66 12.77
C VAL A 133 -16.60 3.93 11.84
N ILE A 134 -16.83 2.65 12.13
CA ILE A 134 -17.68 1.78 11.33
C ILE A 134 -18.81 1.29 12.23
N GLU A 135 -20.04 1.51 11.79
CA GLU A 135 -21.20 0.82 12.34
C GLU A 135 -21.45 -0.45 11.54
N THR A 136 -21.42 -1.60 12.20
CA THR A 136 -21.67 -2.90 11.57
C THR A 136 -23.18 -3.15 11.45
N LYS A 137 -23.55 -4.13 10.61
CA LYS A 137 -24.95 -4.57 10.46
C LYS A 137 -25.52 -5.14 11.78
N ASP A 138 -24.65 -5.63 12.66
CA ASP A 138 -25.00 -6.16 13.99
C ASP A 138 -25.04 -5.07 15.08
N ASN A 139 -25.16 -3.80 14.70
CA ASN A 139 -25.21 -2.64 15.60
C ASN A 139 -23.96 -2.45 16.48
N GLN A 140 -22.81 -2.98 16.09
CA GLN A 140 -21.55 -2.69 16.77
C GLN A 140 -20.89 -1.45 16.18
N THR A 141 -20.23 -0.65 17.03
CA THR A 141 -19.38 0.46 16.61
C THR A 141 -17.92 0.07 16.81
N ILE A 142 -17.14 0.11 15.75
CA ILE A 142 -15.70 -0.20 15.79
C ILE A 142 -14.87 0.94 15.23
N GLU A 143 -13.73 1.20 15.86
CA GLU A 143 -12.75 2.17 15.37
C GLU A 143 -11.60 1.45 14.66
N ARG A 144 -11.17 1.98 13.52
CA ARG A 144 -10.09 1.40 12.71
C ARG A 144 -9.18 2.49 12.14
N ILE A 145 -7.93 2.09 11.91
CA ILE A 145 -7.00 2.83 11.04
C ILE A 145 -7.36 2.50 9.59
N SER A 146 -7.29 3.48 8.71
CA SER A 146 -7.48 3.26 7.27
C SER A 146 -6.48 2.22 6.75
N PRO A 147 -6.90 1.24 5.92
CA PRO A 147 -5.98 0.36 5.17
C PRO A 147 -4.99 1.13 4.29
N TRP A 148 -5.30 2.39 3.99
CA TRP A 148 -4.52 3.31 3.15
C TRP A 148 -3.77 4.36 3.97
N ALA A 149 -3.67 4.19 5.29
CA ALA A 149 -2.92 5.08 6.16
C ALA A 149 -1.44 5.13 5.75
N LYS A 150 -0.94 6.34 5.46
CA LYS A 150 0.46 6.56 5.05
C LYS A 150 1.44 6.52 6.21
N TYR A 151 0.97 6.80 7.43
CA TYR A 151 1.81 6.89 8.61
C TYR A 151 1.02 6.60 9.88
N VAL A 152 1.58 5.77 10.74
CA VAL A 152 1.05 5.46 12.06
C VAL A 152 2.18 5.60 13.09
N VAL A 153 1.80 5.85 14.34
CA VAL A 153 2.76 5.97 15.45
C VAL A 153 2.25 5.12 16.60
N GLN A 154 3.13 4.36 17.23
CA GLN A 154 2.77 3.55 18.40
C GLN A 154 2.30 4.44 19.55
N CYS A 155 1.22 4.04 20.22
CA CYS A 155 0.79 4.68 21.46
C CYS A 155 1.80 4.43 22.58
N ASP A 156 1.85 5.35 23.54
CA ASP A 156 2.52 5.09 24.81
C ASP A 156 1.95 3.81 25.46
N HIS A 157 2.82 3.09 26.18
CA HIS A 157 2.46 1.87 26.91
C HIS A 157 1.86 0.75 26.03
N ASN A 158 2.22 0.67 24.74
CA ASN A 158 1.80 -0.39 23.81
C ASN A 158 0.28 -0.52 23.59
N GLN A 159 -0.49 0.56 23.74
CA GLN A 159 -1.96 0.53 23.59
C GLN A 159 -2.45 0.50 22.12
N GLY A 160 -1.61 0.04 21.19
CA GLY A 160 -1.88 0.04 19.75
C GLY A 160 -1.20 1.20 19.02
N PHE A 161 -1.82 1.64 17.92
CA PHE A 161 -1.26 2.64 16.99
C PHE A 161 -2.24 3.77 16.75
N LYS A 162 -1.68 4.96 16.54
CA LYS A 162 -2.37 6.20 16.16
C LYS A 162 -2.15 6.44 14.69
N TRP A 163 -3.22 6.62 13.94
CA TRP A 163 -3.13 7.03 12.54
C TRP A 163 -2.91 8.54 12.46
N LYS A 164 -1.82 8.93 11.80
CA LYS A 164 -1.42 10.33 11.61
C LYS A 164 -1.69 10.78 10.17
N PHE A 165 -2.30 11.94 10.01
CA PHE A 165 -2.51 12.53 8.68
C PHE A 165 -1.18 13.01 8.08
N TRP A 166 -0.68 12.29 7.07
CA TRP A 166 0.61 12.59 6.46
C TRP A 166 0.48 13.53 5.25
N ASN A 167 0.47 14.84 5.51
CA ASN A 167 0.49 15.91 4.51
C ASN A 167 1.54 16.98 4.85
N PRO A 168 2.85 16.65 4.81
CA PRO A 168 3.89 17.61 5.16
C PRO A 168 3.84 18.86 4.26
N PRO A 169 4.13 20.06 4.80
CA PRO A 169 4.21 21.28 4.00
C PRO A 169 5.32 21.16 2.95
N SER A 170 5.22 21.94 1.86
CA SER A 170 6.15 21.84 0.72
C SER A 170 7.62 21.97 1.10
N SER A 171 7.94 22.77 2.13
CA SER A 171 9.29 22.94 2.67
C SER A 171 9.88 21.70 3.36
N GLN A 172 9.04 20.77 3.80
CA GLN A 172 9.44 19.54 4.51
C GLN A 172 9.34 18.29 3.64
N ARG A 173 8.85 18.41 2.39
CA ARG A 173 8.77 17.29 1.46
C ARG A 173 10.16 16.95 0.93
N PHE A 174 10.53 15.67 1.01
CA PHE A 174 11.77 15.18 0.44
C PHE A 174 11.76 15.36 -1.09
N GLN A 175 12.79 16.02 -1.62
CA GLN A 175 12.97 16.19 -3.07
C GLN A 175 13.99 15.17 -3.58
N ILE A 176 13.59 14.41 -4.60
CA ILE A 176 14.50 13.46 -5.25
C ILE A 176 15.49 14.26 -6.10
N THR A 177 16.74 14.28 -5.69
CA THR A 177 17.85 14.98 -6.38
C THR A 177 18.66 14.08 -7.31
N HIS A 178 18.44 12.76 -7.25
CA HIS A 178 19.23 11.77 -7.98
C HIS A 178 18.37 10.92 -8.89
N THR A 179 18.92 10.53 -10.04
CA THR A 179 18.27 9.59 -10.96
C THR A 179 18.48 8.14 -10.50
N ARG A 180 17.59 7.25 -10.92
CA ARG A 180 17.75 5.82 -10.66
C ARG A 180 19.04 5.31 -11.32
N PRO A 181 19.90 4.55 -10.60
CA PRO A 181 21.07 3.91 -11.21
C PRO A 181 20.67 2.99 -12.36
N ARG A 182 21.61 2.75 -13.29
CA ARG A 182 21.43 1.74 -14.34
C ARG A 182 21.34 0.35 -13.72
N LYS A 183 20.54 -0.53 -14.34
CA LYS A 183 20.47 -1.95 -13.95
C LYS A 183 21.87 -2.56 -14.04
N PRO A 184 22.42 -3.14 -12.95
CA PRO A 184 23.73 -3.76 -12.98
C PRO A 184 23.70 -5.12 -13.70
N ASP A 185 24.83 -5.52 -14.29
CA ASP A 185 24.95 -6.83 -14.95
C ASP A 185 24.85 -8.00 -13.96
N ARG A 186 25.36 -7.79 -12.74
CA ARG A 186 25.32 -8.76 -11.63
C ARG A 186 24.93 -8.06 -10.35
N LEU A 187 23.93 -8.59 -9.65
CA LEU A 187 23.50 -8.08 -8.35
C LEU A 187 24.50 -8.50 -7.28
N ARG A 188 24.96 -7.52 -6.50
CA ARG A 188 25.67 -7.70 -5.23
C ARG A 188 24.83 -7.00 -4.18
N ILE A 189 23.98 -7.79 -3.53
CA ILE A 189 22.92 -7.29 -2.65
C ILE A 189 23.43 -7.27 -1.22
N TYR A 190 23.31 -6.12 -0.58
CA TYR A 190 23.45 -6.01 0.87
C TYR A 190 22.05 -6.03 1.48
N GLU A 191 21.72 -7.12 2.18
CA GLU A 191 20.49 -7.22 2.95
C GLU A 191 20.63 -6.46 4.27
N ALA A 192 19.65 -5.62 4.57
CA ALA A 192 19.72 -4.72 5.72
C ALA A 192 18.38 -4.54 6.41
N HIS A 193 18.44 -4.42 7.73
CA HIS A 193 17.35 -4.01 8.59
C HIS A 193 17.72 -2.71 9.31
N ILE A 194 16.97 -1.64 9.05
CA ILE A 194 17.34 -0.27 9.46
C ILE A 194 17.34 -0.11 10.98
N GLY A 195 16.39 -0.74 11.67
CA GLY A 195 16.22 -0.62 13.11
C GLY A 195 17.37 -1.22 13.94
N ILE A 196 18.16 -2.15 13.39
CA ILE A 196 19.29 -2.79 14.09
C ILE A 196 20.65 -2.39 13.51
N ALA A 197 20.68 -1.35 12.67
CA ALA A 197 21.89 -0.98 11.94
C ALA A 197 22.90 -0.15 12.75
N SER A 198 22.53 0.27 13.96
CA SER A 198 23.41 1.00 14.89
C SER A 198 24.11 0.03 15.84
N GLU A 199 25.29 0.41 16.31
CA GLU A 199 26.02 -0.29 17.38
C GLU A 199 25.39 -0.09 18.77
N ARG A 200 24.47 0.86 18.90
CA ARG A 200 23.76 1.16 20.15
C ARG A 200 22.59 0.21 20.36
N CYS A 201 22.26 -0.05 21.62
CA CYS A 201 21.08 -0.83 22.01
C CYS A 201 19.79 0.02 21.90
N GLU A 202 19.47 0.47 20.68
CA GLU A 202 18.31 1.30 20.37
C GLU A 202 17.76 0.95 18.98
N ILE A 203 16.53 1.38 18.67
CA ILE A 203 16.01 1.31 17.31
C ILE A 203 16.66 2.41 16.48
N SER A 204 17.54 2.02 15.56
CA SER A 204 18.24 2.93 14.65
C SER A 204 17.27 3.60 13.65
N THR A 205 17.70 4.74 13.09
CA THR A 205 16.86 5.59 12.23
C THR A 205 17.26 5.53 10.76
N TYR A 206 16.32 5.86 9.87
CA TYR A 206 16.60 6.06 8.43
C TYR A 206 17.74 7.05 8.19
N ARG A 207 17.85 8.13 8.99
CA ARG A 207 18.92 9.13 8.87
C ARG A 207 20.29 8.57 9.27
N TYR A 208 20.36 7.79 10.35
CA TYR A 208 21.59 7.11 10.75
C TYR A 208 22.05 6.12 9.67
N PHE A 209 21.14 5.28 9.18
CA PHE A 209 21.44 4.33 8.11
C PHE A 209 21.98 5.04 6.85
N THR A 210 21.33 6.14 6.45
CA THR A 210 21.73 6.94 5.28
C THR A 210 23.14 7.53 5.43
N SER A 211 23.44 8.12 6.58
CA SER A 211 24.71 8.85 6.81
C SER A 211 25.88 7.95 7.16
N THR A 212 25.63 6.81 7.84
CA THR A 212 26.67 5.99 8.45
C THR A 212 26.84 4.64 7.78
N ILE A 213 25.75 4.02 7.33
CA ILE A 213 25.75 2.64 6.83
C ILE A 213 25.85 2.58 5.31
N LEU A 214 25.12 3.43 4.58
CA LEU A 214 25.20 3.47 3.12
C LEU A 214 26.63 3.68 2.57
N PRO A 215 27.48 4.57 3.13
CA PRO A 215 28.86 4.70 2.65
C PRO A 215 29.66 3.40 2.80
N ARG A 216 29.50 2.68 3.92
CA ARG A 216 30.18 1.41 4.17
C ARG A 216 29.77 0.35 3.15
N ILE A 217 28.47 0.23 2.88
CA ILE A 217 27.93 -0.72 1.89
C ILE A 217 28.52 -0.44 0.50
N ARG A 218 28.56 0.84 0.11
CA ARG A 218 29.17 1.27 -1.16
C ARG A 218 30.65 0.93 -1.21
N ASP A 219 31.40 1.22 -0.15
CA ASP A 219 32.87 1.03 -0.11
C ASP A 219 33.25 -0.46 -0.13
N GLN A 220 32.36 -1.34 0.36
CA GLN A 220 32.47 -2.80 0.22
C GLN A 220 32.14 -3.32 -1.20
N GLY A 221 31.69 -2.45 -2.11
CA GLY A 221 31.45 -2.78 -3.52
C GLY A 221 30.08 -3.38 -3.83
N TYR A 222 29.14 -3.36 -2.88
CA TYR A 222 27.74 -3.71 -3.13
C TYR A 222 27.09 -2.69 -4.06
N ASN A 223 26.15 -3.14 -4.89
CA ASN A 223 25.48 -2.29 -5.89
C ASN A 223 23.96 -2.31 -5.76
N SER A 224 23.41 -3.00 -4.77
CA SER A 224 21.97 -3.11 -4.52
C SER A 224 21.72 -3.32 -3.04
N LEU A 225 20.58 -2.82 -2.57
CA LEU A 225 20.11 -3.00 -1.20
C LEU A 225 18.85 -3.86 -1.21
N LEU A 226 18.78 -4.82 -0.31
CA LEU A 226 17.52 -5.46 0.08
C LEU A 226 17.14 -4.89 1.45
N LEU A 227 16.18 -3.96 1.45
CA LEU A 227 15.70 -3.31 2.68
C LEU A 227 14.53 -4.11 3.26
N MET A 228 14.75 -4.69 4.43
CA MET A 228 13.74 -5.42 5.19
C MET A 228 12.94 -4.48 6.10
N ALA A 229 11.78 -4.94 6.56
CA ALA A 229 10.97 -4.29 7.61
C ALA A 229 10.60 -2.83 7.32
N VAL A 230 10.37 -2.49 6.04
CA VAL A 230 9.95 -1.14 5.62
C VAL A 230 8.44 -0.95 5.70
N VAL A 231 7.67 -2.01 5.42
CA VAL A 231 6.22 -2.00 5.63
C VAL A 231 5.96 -2.05 7.13
N GLU A 232 5.03 -1.21 7.59
CA GLU A 232 4.72 -1.08 9.00
C GLU A 232 4.28 -2.43 9.60
N HIS A 233 4.82 -2.75 10.78
CA HIS A 233 4.53 -3.99 11.51
C HIS A 233 4.55 -3.68 13.01
N SER A 234 3.49 -4.09 13.71
CA SER A 234 3.30 -3.73 15.12
C SER A 234 4.21 -4.47 16.09
N TYR A 235 4.75 -5.61 15.68
CA TYR A 235 5.55 -6.50 16.50
C TYR A 235 6.98 -6.52 15.99
N TYR A 236 7.86 -5.70 16.57
CA TYR A 236 9.26 -5.56 16.12
C TYR A 236 10.02 -6.89 15.94
N PRO A 237 9.86 -7.92 16.81
CA PRO A 237 10.49 -9.23 16.60
C PRO A 237 9.93 -10.05 15.42
N SER A 238 8.90 -9.59 14.69
CA SER A 238 8.44 -10.24 13.45
C SER A 238 9.46 -10.13 12.32
N TRP A 239 10.39 -9.16 12.43
CA TRP A 239 11.41 -8.85 11.43
C TRP A 239 10.85 -8.19 10.16
N GLY A 240 9.77 -7.42 10.31
CA GLY A 240 9.00 -6.89 9.18
C GLY A 240 7.84 -7.80 8.81
#